data_AF-A0A554WTK5-F1
#
_entry.id   AF-A0A554WTK5-F1
#
_cell.length_a   1.000
_cell.length_b   1.000
_cell.length_c   1.000
_cell.angle_alpha   90.00
_cell.angle_beta   90.00
_cell.angle_gamma   90.00
#
_symmetry.space_group_name_H-M   'P 1'
#
loop_
_entity.id
_entity.type
_entity.pdbx_description
1 polymer ?
#
loop_
_entity_poly.entity_id
_entity_poly.type
_entity_poly.pdbx_seq_one_letter_code
_entity_poly.pdbx_strand_id
1 'polypeptide(L)'
;MAPQSPANAEELRAMRAAAWHKQGIVVVPLEDIYDEWDRAFLTGIATKLYGARTATTKQSRPWREGEVIDRGDGETWTVVATTAKSITVQRSRDGALATLGQLGEARP
;
A
#
# COMPACT_ATOMS: atom_id res chain seq x y z
N MET A 1 -21.98 -19.24 -6.07
CA MET A 1 -22.15 -17.79 -6.36
C MET A 1 -20.84 -17.29 -6.92
N ALA A 2 -20.79 -16.91 -8.20
CA ALA A 2 -19.63 -16.23 -8.75
C ALA A 2 -19.51 -14.84 -8.09
N PRO A 3 -18.29 -14.31 -7.87
CA PRO A 3 -18.11 -12.96 -7.35
C PRO A 3 -18.82 -11.98 -8.29
N GLN A 4 -19.61 -11.05 -7.74
CA GLN A 4 -20.25 -10.01 -8.53
C GLN A 4 -19.17 -9.21 -9.28
N SER A 5 -19.45 -8.92 -10.55
CA SER A 5 -18.64 -8.07 -11.41
C SER A 5 -18.15 -6.82 -10.67
N PRO A 6 -16.96 -6.28 -11.00
CA PRO A 6 -16.48 -5.04 -10.40
C PRO A 6 -17.57 -3.98 -10.55
N ALA A 7 -18.03 -3.41 -9.43
CA ALA A 7 -19.03 -2.36 -9.43
C ALA A 7 -18.60 -1.26 -10.40
N ASN A 8 -19.50 -0.86 -11.29
CA ASN A 8 -19.19 0.18 -12.25
C ASN A 8 -18.99 1.53 -11.51
N ALA A 9 -18.40 2.52 -12.19
CA ALA A 9 -18.02 3.78 -11.55
C ALA A 9 -19.23 4.54 -10.92
N GLU A 10 -20.42 4.36 -11.47
CA GLU A 10 -21.65 4.98 -10.98
C GLU A 10 -22.14 4.30 -9.70
N GLU A 11 -22.13 2.97 -9.66
CA GLU A 11 -22.44 2.18 -8.47
C GLU A 11 -21.49 2.52 -7.32
N LEU A 12 -20.19 2.63 -7.60
CA LEU A 12 -19.20 3.05 -6.59
C LEU A 12 -19.48 4.46 -6.08
N ARG A 13 -19.86 5.40 -6.95
CA ARG A 13 -20.25 6.76 -6.54
C ARG A 13 -21.48 6.73 -5.64
N ALA A 14 -22.50 5.94 -5.98
CA ALA A 14 -23.71 5.78 -5.18
C ALA A 14 -23.41 5.16 -3.80
N MET A 15 -22.54 4.15 -3.75
CA MET A 15 -22.09 3.54 -2.48
C MET A 15 -21.35 4.54 -1.59
N ARG A 16 -20.45 5.36 -2.16
CA ARG A 16 -19.72 6.42 -1.42
C ARG A 16 -20.66 7.50 -0.90
N ALA A 17 -21.63 7.92 -1.70
CA ALA A 17 -22.67 8.85 -1.26
C ALA A 17 -23.49 8.27 -0.11
N ALA A 18 -23.87 6.99 -0.18
CA ALA A 18 -24.59 6.33 0.90
C ALA A 18 -23.74 6.23 2.18
N ALA A 19 -22.44 5.95 2.08
CA ALA A 19 -21.53 5.93 3.22
C ALA A 19 -21.45 7.30 3.92
N TRP A 20 -21.42 8.39 3.14
CA TRP A 20 -21.46 9.74 3.68
C TRP A 20 -22.77 10.01 4.42
N HIS A 21 -23.90 9.80 3.76
CA HIS A 21 -25.20 10.17 4.31
C HIS A 21 -25.65 9.30 5.49
N LYS A 22 -25.27 8.01 5.51
CA LYS A 22 -25.73 7.06 6.53
C LYS A 22 -24.74 6.85 7.67
N GLN A 23 -23.44 7.01 7.41
CA GLN A 23 -22.38 6.65 8.37
C GLN A 23 -21.41 7.81 8.64
N GLY A 24 -21.53 8.94 7.92
CA GLY A 24 -20.59 10.05 8.04
C GLY A 24 -19.19 9.71 7.52
N ILE A 25 -19.06 8.69 6.67
CA ILE A 25 -17.77 8.24 6.11
C ILE A 25 -17.64 8.78 4.69
N VAL A 26 -16.54 9.49 4.41
CA VAL A 26 -16.21 9.96 3.06
C VAL A 26 -15.07 9.14 2.47
N VAL A 27 -15.16 8.84 1.18
CA VAL A 27 -14.08 8.20 0.41
C VAL A 27 -13.60 9.19 -0.63
N VAL A 28 -12.38 9.68 -0.45
CA VAL A 28 -11.71 10.64 -1.34
C VAL A 28 -10.43 10.00 -1.84
N PRO A 29 -10.22 9.85 -3.17
CA PRO A 29 -8.92 9.46 -3.70
C PRO A 29 -7.85 10.47 -3.26
N LEU A 30 -6.70 9.99 -2.77
CA LEU A 30 -5.65 10.89 -2.25
C LEU A 30 -5.10 11.82 -3.34
N GLU A 31 -5.14 11.39 -4.61
CA GLU A 31 -4.75 12.18 -5.78
C GLU A 31 -5.69 13.37 -6.06
N ASP A 32 -6.95 13.29 -5.63
CA ASP A 32 -7.93 14.37 -5.79
C ASP A 32 -7.79 15.44 -4.69
N ILE A 33 -6.98 15.19 -3.66
CA ILE A 33 -6.71 16.13 -2.57
C ILE A 33 -5.60 17.08 -2.99
N TYR A 34 -5.97 18.30 -3.34
CA TYR A 34 -5.04 19.30 -3.87
C TYR A 34 -3.92 19.65 -2.89
N ASP A 35 -4.27 19.91 -1.63
CA ASP A 35 -3.33 20.31 -0.60
C ASP A 35 -2.42 19.13 -0.16
N GLU A 36 -1.11 19.36 -0.15
CA GLU A 36 -0.13 18.33 0.16
C GLU A 36 -0.14 17.97 1.66
N TRP A 37 -0.43 18.93 2.54
CA TRP A 37 -0.49 18.70 3.97
C TRP A 37 -1.70 17.86 4.35
N ASP A 38 -2.88 18.17 3.80
CA ASP A 38 -4.10 17.37 3.96
C ASP A 38 -3.88 15.93 3.48
N ARG A 39 -3.23 15.77 2.33
CA ARG A 39 -2.91 14.46 1.77
C ARG A 39 -1.97 13.67 2.68
N ALA A 40 -0.93 14.30 3.21
CA ALA A 40 0.01 13.67 4.13
C ALA A 40 -0.65 13.28 5.46
N PHE A 41 -1.49 14.18 6.01
CA PHE A 41 -2.22 13.95 7.26
C PHE A 41 -3.19 12.77 7.15
N LEU A 42 -4.02 12.75 6.11
CA LEU A 42 -4.98 11.66 5.86
C LEU A 42 -4.28 10.34 5.56
N THR A 43 -3.15 10.37 4.84
CA THR A 43 -2.31 9.18 4.64
C THR A 43 -1.78 8.65 5.97
N GLY A 44 -1.38 9.52 6.89
CA GLY A 44 -0.95 9.15 8.24
C GLY A 44 -2.06 8.50 9.06
N ILE A 45 -3.29 9.03 9.00
CA ILE A 45 -4.47 8.43 9.65
C ILE A 45 -4.75 7.05 9.06
N ALA A 46 -4.84 6.94 7.73
CA ALA A 46 -5.09 5.68 7.04
C ALA A 46 -4.01 4.64 7.37
N THR A 47 -2.74 5.06 7.45
CA THR A 47 -1.63 4.17 7.82
C THR A 47 -1.76 3.63 9.24
N LYS A 48 -2.23 4.44 10.19
CA LYS A 48 -2.46 4.01 11.57
C LYS A 48 -3.63 3.03 11.69
N LEU A 49 -4.69 3.24 10.90
CA LEU A 49 -5.91 2.42 10.95
C LEU A 49 -5.79 1.12 10.16
N TYR A 50 -5.16 1.17 8.99
CA TYR A 50 -5.21 0.09 7.99
C TYR A 50 -3.83 -0.43 7.57
N GLY A 51 -2.75 0.10 8.15
CA GLY A 51 -1.39 -0.19 7.71
C GLY A 51 -0.99 0.66 6.50
N ALA A 52 0.29 0.60 6.12
CA ALA A 52 0.81 1.39 5.01
C ALA A 52 0.06 1.05 3.70
N ARG A 53 -0.34 2.08 2.93
CA ARG A 53 -1.02 1.92 1.62
C ARG A 53 -0.16 1.12 0.64
N THR A 54 1.16 1.17 0.80
CA THR A 54 2.11 0.26 0.15
C THR A 54 2.13 -1.05 0.90
N ALA A 55 1.78 -2.14 0.22
CA ALA A 55 2.03 -3.50 0.67
C ALA A 55 3.53 -3.86 0.72
N THR A 56 4.45 -2.88 0.81
CA THR A 56 5.66 -3.16 1.59
C THR A 56 5.17 -3.40 3.00
N THR A 57 4.80 -4.65 3.29
CA THR A 57 4.50 -5.13 4.62
C THR A 57 5.61 -4.54 5.46
N LYS A 58 5.26 -3.61 6.35
CA LYS A 58 6.14 -3.30 7.47
C LYS A 58 6.12 -4.57 8.29
N GLN A 59 6.82 -5.59 7.81
CA GLN A 59 7.14 -6.74 8.63
C GLN A 59 7.85 -6.14 9.83
N SER A 60 7.38 -6.46 11.03
CA SER A 60 8.04 -6.11 12.28
C SER A 60 9.43 -6.76 12.40
N ARG A 61 9.86 -7.48 11.37
CA ARG A 61 11.10 -8.23 11.26
C ARG A 61 11.78 -7.89 9.92
N PRO A 62 13.13 -7.97 9.86
CA PRO A 62 13.87 -7.86 8.62
C PRO A 62 13.43 -8.92 7.61
N TRP A 63 13.33 -8.49 6.35
CA TRP A 63 13.11 -9.32 5.18
C TRP A 63 14.32 -10.24 4.93
N ARG A 64 14.07 -11.46 4.44
CA ARG A 64 15.12 -12.42 4.08
C ARG A 64 15.20 -12.65 2.58
N GLU A 65 16.36 -13.06 2.10
CA GLU A 65 16.56 -13.50 0.72
C GLU A 65 15.61 -14.66 0.39
N GLY A 66 15.03 -14.60 -0.81
CA GLY A 66 13.99 -15.52 -1.28
C GLY A 66 12.56 -15.15 -0.89
N GLU A 67 12.35 -14.17 0.01
CA GLU A 67 10.99 -13.70 0.32
C GLU A 67 10.37 -12.95 -0.86
N VAL A 68 9.06 -13.11 -1.01
CA VAL A 68 8.28 -12.52 -2.09
C VAL A 68 7.45 -11.36 -1.53
N ILE A 69 7.59 -10.20 -2.15
CA ILE A 69 6.99 -8.93 -1.74
C ILE A 69 6.01 -8.50 -2.83
N ASP A 70 4.76 -8.25 -2.45
CA ASP A 70 3.81 -7.49 -3.26
C ASP A 70 3.93 -6.02 -2.85
N ARG A 71 4.33 -5.12 -3.75
CA ARG A 71 4.49 -3.71 -3.39
C ARG A 71 3.20 -2.90 -3.52
N GLY A 72 2.10 -3.50 -3.97
CA GLY A 72 0.86 -2.81 -4.30
C GLY A 72 0.91 -2.09 -5.66
N ASP A 73 1.95 -2.34 -6.46
CA ASP A 73 2.06 -1.94 -7.88
C ASP A 73 1.42 -2.98 -8.82
N GLY A 74 0.79 -4.02 -8.26
CA GLY A 74 0.26 -5.15 -9.02
C GLY A 74 1.34 -6.11 -9.49
N GLU A 75 2.59 -5.93 -9.04
CA GLU A 75 3.73 -6.77 -9.40
C GLU A 75 4.37 -7.41 -8.18
N THR A 76 4.89 -8.60 -8.40
CA THR A 76 5.57 -9.38 -7.37
C THR A 76 7.08 -9.22 -7.49
N TRP A 77 7.74 -9.08 -6.35
CA TRP A 77 9.17 -8.81 -6.25
C TRP A 77 9.84 -9.79 -5.29
N THR A 78 10.90 -10.48 -5.71
CA THR A 78 11.64 -11.41 -4.87
C THR A 78 12.85 -10.73 -4.25
N VAL A 79 13.09 -10.89 -2.96
CA VAL A 79 14.32 -10.44 -2.30
C VAL A 79 15.49 -11.28 -2.80
N VAL A 80 16.45 -10.64 -3.46
CA VAL A 80 17.64 -11.29 -4.02
C VAL A 80 18.92 -10.98 -3.26
N ALA A 81 18.92 -9.91 -2.44
CA ALA A 81 20.02 -9.62 -1.54
C ALA A 81 19.53 -8.85 -0.31
N THR A 82 20.14 -9.12 0.84
CA THR A 82 19.83 -8.42 2.09
C THR A 82 21.06 -7.77 2.71
N THR A 83 20.87 -6.60 3.31
CA THR A 83 21.88 -5.91 4.13
C THR A 83 21.22 -5.46 5.43
N ALA A 84 22.00 -4.96 6.38
CA ALA A 84 21.46 -4.44 7.64
C ALA A 84 20.44 -3.29 7.46
N LYS A 85 20.56 -2.50 6.39
CA LYS A 85 19.77 -1.26 6.18
C LYS A 85 18.84 -1.30 4.97
N SER A 86 19.06 -2.22 4.05
CA SER A 86 18.30 -2.28 2.79
C SER A 86 18.25 -3.69 2.22
N ILE A 87 17.27 -3.91 1.37
CA ILE A 87 17.14 -5.12 0.55
C ILE A 87 17.19 -4.75 -0.93
N THR A 88 17.74 -5.64 -1.74
CA THR A 88 17.59 -5.63 -3.19
C THR A 88 16.53 -6.63 -3.57
N VAL A 89 15.57 -6.21 -4.38
CA VAL A 89 14.55 -7.10 -4.90
C VAL A 89 14.55 -7.10 -6.42
N GLN A 90 14.07 -8.20 -6.97
CA GLN A 90 13.95 -8.43 -8.40
C GLN A 90 12.48 -8.63 -8.78
N ARG A 91 12.02 -7.87 -9.79
CA ARG A 91 10.65 -7.96 -10.30
C ARG A 91 10.47 -9.25 -11.09
N SER A 92 9.39 -9.99 -10.83
CA SER A 92 9.14 -11.28 -11.50
C SER A 92 8.88 -11.14 -13.01
N ARG A 93 8.38 -9.99 -13.47
CA ARG A 93 7.98 -9.77 -14.88
C ARG A 93 9.17 -9.63 -15.84
N ASP A 94 10.15 -8.80 -15.49
CA ASP A 94 11.22 -8.37 -16.38
C ASP A 94 12.61 -8.49 -15.75
N GLY A 95 12.70 -8.95 -14.50
CA GLY A 95 13.95 -9.08 -13.77
C GLY A 95 14.54 -7.74 -13.30
N ALA A 96 13.81 -6.62 -13.41
CA ALA A 96 14.28 -5.31 -12.97
C ALA A 96 14.62 -5.33 -11.48
N LEU A 97 15.74 -4.69 -11.13
CA LEU A 97 16.21 -4.59 -9.74
C LEU A 97 15.76 -3.27 -9.11
N ALA A 98 15.41 -3.32 -7.83
CA ALA A 98 15.12 -2.15 -7.03
C ALA A 98 15.62 -2.32 -5.60
N THR A 99 16.07 -1.23 -4.98
CA THR A 99 16.53 -1.22 -3.58
C THR A 99 15.45 -0.62 -2.68
N LEU A 100 15.14 -1.31 -1.57
CA LEU A 100 14.22 -0.83 -0.54
C LEU A 100 14.95 -0.70 0.80
N GLY A 101 14.51 0.26 1.61
CA GLY A 101 14.93 0.33 3.01
C GLY A 101 14.43 -0.88 3.79
N GLN A 102 15.32 -1.50 4.57
CA GLN A 102 14.94 -2.44 5.59
C GLN A 102 14.40 -1.65 6.78
N LEU A 103 13.39 -2.17 7.48
CA LEU A 103 12.99 -1.59 8.75
C LEU A 103 14.16 -1.80 9.72
N GLY A 104 14.98 -0.76 9.92
CA GLY A 104 15.88 -0.73 11.06
C GLY A 104 15.02 -0.70 12.32
N GLU A 105 15.42 -1.43 13.35
CA GLU A 105 14.98 -1.11 14.71
C GLU A 105 15.40 0.34 14.99
N ALA A 106 14.55 1.30 14.64
CA ALA A 106 14.60 2.61 15.23
C ALA A 106 14.09 2.43 16.66
N ARG A 107 15.02 2.12 17.56
CA ARG A 107 14.88 2.32 18.99
C ARG A 107 16.16 3.03 19.46
N PRO A 108 16.11 4.12 20.23
CA PRO A 108 15.08 5.15 20.42
C PRO A 108 15.32 6.40 19.55
#